data_AF-A0A6A7L800-F1
#
_entry.id   AF-A0A6A7L800-F1
#
_cell.length_a   1.000
_cell.length_b   1.000
_cell.length_c   1.000
_cell.angle_alpha   90.00
_cell.angle_beta   90.00
_cell.angle_gamma   90.00
#
_symmetry.space_group_name_H-M   'P 1'
#
loop_
_entity.id
_entity.type
_entity.pdbx_description
1 polymer ?
#
loop_
_entity_poly.entity_id
_entity_poly.type
_entity_poly.pdbx_seq_one_letter_code
_entity_poly.pdbx_strand_id
1 'polypeptide(L)'
;MRHRFTGSLVYELPFGPGQAFGGGATGPLAHLIGGWRMASIATLRSGYPFTVFALGDPADVGSGGIRANLVGDPTIADPTIERFFDTDAFANPVGDFGDLGRNTMIGPSFKNVDLSIIKSVSLGATRQLEFRAEFFNLFNHTNFGIPSNVVDSATFGELTSASSARDIQLGLKFIF
;
A
#
# COMPACT_ATOMS: atom_id res chain seq x y z
N MET A 1 -2.29 14.09 5.88
CA MET A 1 -1.74 13.42 4.69
C MET A 1 -1.42 14.52 3.71
N ARG A 2 -0.17 14.61 3.24
CA ARG A 2 0.32 15.78 2.50
C ARG A 2 0.13 15.66 0.99
N HIS A 3 0.41 14.49 0.42
CA HIS A 3 0.35 14.25 -1.03
C HIS A 3 -0.27 12.89 -1.35
N ARG A 4 -1.07 12.83 -2.42
CA ARG A 4 -1.61 11.60 -3.01
C ARG A 4 -1.51 11.64 -4.52
N PHE A 5 -1.08 10.53 -5.08
CA PHE A 5 -1.21 10.24 -6.49
C PHE A 5 -1.88 8.87 -6.66
N THR A 6 -2.88 8.83 -7.54
CA THR A 6 -3.48 7.58 -8.00
C THR A 6 -3.62 7.68 -9.51
N GLY A 7 -3.08 6.71 -10.23
CA GLY A 7 -3.15 6.62 -11.69
C GLY A 7 -3.55 5.22 -12.12
N SER A 8 -4.31 5.14 -13.21
CA SER A 8 -4.70 3.87 -13.82
C SER A 8 -4.30 3.85 -15.30
N LEU A 9 -3.92 2.68 -15.78
CA LEU A 9 -3.57 2.42 -17.18
C LEU A 9 -4.34 1.18 -17.63
N VAL A 10 -5.01 1.27 -18.79
CA VAL A 10 -5.55 0.11 -19.49
C VAL A 10 -4.96 0.13 -20.89
N TYR A 11 -4.37 -1.00 -21.30
CA TYR A 11 -3.65 -1.11 -22.56
C TYR A 11 -3.92 -2.44 -23.22
N GLU A 12 -4.31 -2.42 -24.49
CA GLU A 12 -4.36 -3.62 -25.32
C GLU A 12 -2.96 -3.89 -25.86
N LEU A 13 -2.40 -5.04 -25.52
CA LEU A 13 -1.04 -5.37 -25.91
C LEU A 13 -1.01 -5.71 -27.42
N PRO A 14 -0.03 -5.19 -28.18
CA PRO A 14 -0.04 -5.27 -29.64
C PRO A 14 0.52 -6.61 -30.13
N PHE A 15 -0.08 -7.72 -29.69
CA PHE A 15 0.21 -9.07 -30.16
C PHE A 15 -0.94 -9.60 -31.02
N GLY A 16 -0.62 -10.36 -32.07
CA GLY A 16 -1.60 -11.02 -32.93
C GLY A 16 -1.63 -10.52 -34.37
N PRO A 17 -2.49 -11.12 -35.20
CA PRO A 17 -2.63 -10.74 -36.60
C PRO A 17 -2.95 -9.24 -36.73
N GLY A 18 -2.23 -8.55 -37.61
CA GLY A 18 -2.38 -7.10 -37.84
C GLY A 18 -1.81 -6.19 -36.73
N GLN A 19 -1.15 -6.75 -35.72
CA GLN A 19 -0.51 -5.99 -34.63
C GLN A 19 1.02 -5.89 -34.79
N ALA A 20 1.66 -5.03 -33.99
CA ALA A 20 3.09 -4.77 -34.05
C ALA A 20 3.94 -6.04 -33.83
N PHE A 21 3.47 -6.96 -32.97
CA PHE A 21 4.14 -8.22 -32.69
C PHE A 21 3.29 -9.41 -33.18
N GLY A 22 3.87 -10.25 -34.03
CA GLY A 22 3.16 -11.40 -34.59
C GLY A 22 2.11 -11.06 -35.64
N GLY A 23 2.22 -9.89 -36.28
CA GLY A 23 1.27 -9.39 -37.29
C GLY A 23 1.00 -10.33 -38.47
N GLY A 24 1.95 -11.19 -38.82
CA GLY A 24 1.82 -12.21 -39.87
C GLY A 24 1.27 -13.56 -39.40
N ALA A 25 0.87 -13.69 -38.13
CA ALA A 25 0.36 -14.96 -37.61
C ALA A 25 -0.99 -15.30 -38.23
N THR A 26 -1.13 -16.56 -38.65
CA THR A 26 -2.36 -17.09 -39.26
C THR A 26 -2.79 -18.38 -38.55
N GLY A 27 -4.04 -18.79 -38.77
CA GLY A 27 -4.59 -20.02 -38.21
C GLY A 27 -4.58 -20.05 -36.67
N PRO A 28 -4.38 -21.23 -36.05
CA PRO A 28 -4.42 -21.39 -34.59
C PRO A 28 -3.44 -20.48 -33.83
N LEU A 29 -2.27 -20.21 -34.40
CA LEU A 29 -1.24 -19.36 -33.78
C LEU A 29 -1.75 -17.92 -33.61
N ALA A 30 -2.51 -17.40 -34.58
CA ALA A 30 -3.06 -16.05 -34.56
C ALA A 30 -4.02 -15.83 -33.37
N HIS A 31 -4.84 -16.84 -33.07
CA HIS A 31 -5.76 -16.84 -31.92
C HIS A 31 -5.03 -17.02 -30.58
N LEU A 32 -3.93 -17.77 -30.57
CA LEU A 32 -3.15 -18.01 -29.36
C LEU A 32 -2.36 -16.77 -28.92
N ILE A 33 -1.79 -16.01 -29.85
CA ILE A 33 -0.90 -14.90 -29.48
C ILE A 33 -1.62 -13.56 -29.32
N GLY A 34 -2.81 -13.35 -29.89
CA GLY A 34 -3.53 -12.06 -29.81
C GLY A 34 -4.52 -11.93 -28.66
N GLY A 35 -5.13 -10.76 -28.44
CA GLY A 35 -6.19 -10.60 -27.45
C GLY A 35 -5.71 -10.50 -25.99
N TRP A 36 -4.51 -9.94 -25.80
CA TRP A 36 -3.97 -9.61 -24.49
C TRP A 36 -4.38 -8.20 -24.09
N ARG A 37 -4.84 -8.04 -22.84
CA ARG A 37 -5.12 -6.77 -22.21
C ARG A 37 -4.41 -6.67 -20.87
N MET A 38 -3.91 -5.49 -20.58
CA MET A 38 -3.27 -5.15 -19.33
C MET A 38 -4.06 -4.01 -18.68
N ALA A 39 -4.29 -4.10 -17.38
CA ALA A 39 -4.77 -3.00 -16.56
C ALA A 39 -3.86 -2.85 -15.33
N SER A 40 -3.55 -1.62 -14.94
CA SER A 40 -2.76 -1.35 -13.74
C SER A 40 -3.30 -0.15 -12.99
N ILE A 41 -3.15 -0.18 -11.66
CA ILE A 41 -3.43 0.94 -10.77
C ILE A 41 -2.19 1.18 -9.91
N ALA A 42 -1.64 2.39 -9.98
CA ALA A 42 -0.55 2.83 -9.11
C ALA A 42 -1.10 3.81 -8.07
N THR A 43 -0.83 3.56 -6.80
CA THR A 43 -1.16 4.45 -5.68
C THR A 43 0.10 4.80 -4.90
N LEU A 44 0.42 6.08 -4.86
CA LEU A 44 1.53 6.63 -4.10
C LEU A 44 0.98 7.71 -3.15
N ARG A 45 1.29 7.63 -1.86
CA ARG A 45 0.94 8.71 -0.92
C ARG A 45 2.01 8.91 0.14
N SER A 46 2.09 10.15 0.61
CA SER A 46 2.83 10.47 1.84
C SER A 46 2.21 9.75 3.04
N GLY A 47 2.95 9.67 4.14
CA GLY A 47 2.46 9.11 5.39
C GLY A 47 1.19 9.75 5.93
N TYR A 48 0.45 8.95 6.71
CA TYR A 48 -0.64 9.46 7.51
C TYR A 48 -0.10 10.22 8.71
N PRO A 49 -0.70 11.38 9.04
CA PRO A 49 -0.34 12.08 10.25
C PRO A 49 -0.94 11.33 11.45
N PHE A 50 -0.19 11.26 12.54
CA PHE A 50 -0.61 10.59 13.77
C PHE A 50 -0.16 11.41 14.98
N THR A 51 -0.73 11.08 16.14
CA THR A 51 -0.43 11.71 17.43
C THR A 51 0.24 10.68 18.32
N VAL A 52 1.23 11.09 19.11
CA VAL A 52 1.79 10.25 20.19
C VAL A 52 0.99 10.48 21.46
N PHE A 53 0.63 9.40 22.13
CA PHE A 53 -0.19 9.41 23.33
C PHE A 53 0.62 8.96 24.54
N ALA A 54 0.22 9.48 25.70
CA ALA A 54 0.67 8.99 26.98
C ALA A 54 -0.07 7.69 27.35
N LEU A 55 0.57 6.86 28.17
CA LEU A 55 -0.07 5.66 28.71
C LEU A 55 -0.96 6.03 29.92
N GLY A 56 -2.17 5.50 29.97
CA GLY A 56 -3.08 5.69 31.12
C GLY A 56 -3.80 7.05 31.13
N ASP A 57 -3.96 7.62 32.33
CA ASP A 57 -4.60 8.91 32.61
C ASP A 57 -3.68 9.83 33.42
N PRO A 58 -2.64 10.40 32.80
CA PRO A 58 -1.71 11.30 33.47
C PRO A 58 -2.32 12.61 33.98
N ALA A 59 -3.53 13.00 33.55
CA ALA A 59 -4.22 14.19 34.04
C ALA A 59 -5.10 13.91 35.27
N ASP A 60 -5.31 12.64 35.62
CA ASP A 60 -6.17 12.20 36.74
C ASP A 60 -7.60 12.74 36.66
N VAL A 61 -8.19 12.71 35.46
CA VAL A 61 -9.55 13.23 35.17
C VAL A 61 -10.54 12.16 34.74
N GLY A 62 -10.16 10.88 34.86
CA GLY A 62 -10.92 9.73 34.39
C GLY A 62 -10.91 9.57 32.86
N SER A 63 -9.87 10.06 32.17
CA SER A 63 -9.81 10.09 30.70
C SER A 63 -8.49 9.55 30.16
N GLY A 64 -8.56 8.64 29.18
CA GLY A 64 -7.39 8.13 28.45
C GLY A 64 -7.16 8.86 27.13
N GLY A 65 -6.07 8.51 26.43
CA GLY A 65 -5.75 9.11 25.12
C GLY A 65 -5.25 10.55 25.23
N ILE A 66 -4.69 10.90 26.39
CA ILE A 66 -3.97 12.16 26.60
C ILE A 66 -2.71 12.15 25.73
N ARG A 67 -2.37 13.32 25.17
CA ARG A 67 -1.21 13.45 24.29
C ARG A 67 0.07 13.41 25.11
N ALA A 68 1.16 12.95 24.52
CA ALA A 68 2.46 13.06 25.16
C ALA A 68 2.95 14.53 25.20
N ASN A 69 3.99 14.78 25.99
CA ASN A 69 4.80 15.99 25.87
C ASN A 69 5.89 15.79 24.80
N LEU A 70 6.18 16.83 24.03
CA LEU A 70 7.31 16.89 23.10
C LEU A 70 8.48 17.61 23.75
N VAL A 71 9.47 16.84 24.21
CA VAL A 71 10.62 17.34 24.98
C VAL A 71 11.91 17.43 24.16
N GLY A 72 11.88 16.97 22.90
CA GLY A 72 13.02 16.98 21.98
C GLY A 72 12.60 16.99 20.51
N ASP A 73 13.58 16.86 19.60
CA ASP A 73 13.31 16.67 18.16
C ASP A 73 12.99 15.19 17.91
N PRO A 74 11.78 14.85 17.43
CA PRO A 74 11.41 13.46 17.22
C PRO A 74 11.96 12.89 15.90
N THR A 75 12.67 13.68 15.11
CA THR A 75 13.19 13.29 13.80
C THR A 75 14.50 12.51 13.93
N ILE A 76 14.58 11.39 13.22
CA ILE A 76 15.83 10.62 13.05
C ILE A 76 16.24 10.60 11.59
N ALA A 77 17.55 10.62 11.33
CA ALA A 77 18.09 10.64 9.97
C ALA A 77 17.79 9.33 9.21
N ASP A 78 17.94 8.19 9.89
CA ASP A 78 17.81 6.85 9.30
C ASP A 78 16.79 5.99 10.08
N PRO A 79 15.48 6.15 9.82
CA PRO A 79 14.45 5.35 10.48
C PRO A 79 14.55 3.85 10.16
N THR A 80 14.40 3.01 11.18
CA THR A 80 14.30 1.55 11.05
C THR A 80 12.90 1.05 11.43
N ILE A 81 12.69 -0.27 11.33
CA ILE A 81 11.44 -0.91 11.77
C ILE A 81 11.31 -0.78 13.30
N GLU A 82 12.41 -0.93 14.03
CA GLU A 82 12.47 -0.91 15.49
C GLU A 82 12.50 0.52 16.06
N ARG A 83 12.93 1.50 15.26
CA ARG A 83 12.98 2.91 15.66
C ARG A 83 12.62 3.79 14.49
N PHE A 84 11.33 4.13 14.37
CA PHE A 84 10.82 4.97 13.28
C PHE A 84 10.96 6.48 13.56
N PHE A 85 11.01 6.86 14.83
CA PHE A 85 11.24 8.24 15.29
C PHE A 85 12.06 8.21 16.58
N ASP A 86 12.53 9.38 17.03
CA ASP A 86 13.24 9.45 18.30
C ASP A 86 12.25 9.34 19.47
N THR A 87 12.27 8.20 20.16
CA THR A 87 11.39 7.93 21.29
C THR A 87 11.70 8.81 22.48
N ASP A 88 12.96 9.22 22.64
CA ASP A 88 13.42 10.05 23.78
C ASP A 88 12.93 11.50 23.66
N ALA A 89 12.39 11.88 22.49
CA ALA A 89 11.76 13.18 22.27
C ALA A 89 10.37 13.29 22.90
N PHE A 90 9.83 12.21 23.49
CA PHE A 90 8.50 12.18 24.08
C PHE A 90 8.55 11.80 25.56
N ALA A 91 7.70 12.46 26.35
CA ALA A 91 7.53 12.14 27.76
C ALA A 91 6.04 12.04 28.11
N ASN A 92 5.70 11.26 29.14
CA ASN A 92 4.37 11.33 29.73
C ASN A 92 4.18 12.68 30.43
N PRO A 93 3.03 13.35 30.26
CA PRO A 93 2.68 14.51 31.05
C PRO A 93 2.41 14.13 32.51
N VAL A 94 2.43 15.12 33.40
CA VAL A 94 2.24 14.90 34.85
C VAL A 94 1.25 15.93 35.39
N GLY A 95 0.01 15.50 35.66
CA GLY A 95 -1.06 16.39 36.11
C GLY A 95 -1.53 17.38 35.03
N ASP A 96 -1.26 17.08 33.75
CA ASP A 96 -1.62 17.91 32.60
C ASP A 96 -2.02 17.06 31.37
N PHE A 97 -2.41 17.73 30.28
CA PHE A 97 -3.00 17.11 29.08
C PHE A 97 -2.03 16.87 27.90
N GLY A 98 -0.73 17.06 28.13
CA GLY A 98 0.29 17.01 27.10
C GLY A 98 0.34 18.27 26.22
N ASP A 99 1.53 18.62 25.76
CA ASP A 99 1.76 19.77 24.86
C ASP A 99 1.89 19.39 23.38
N LEU A 100 2.03 18.10 23.03
CA LEU A 100 2.20 17.67 21.65
C LEU A 100 0.99 18.08 20.80
N GLY A 101 1.24 18.74 19.67
CA GLY A 101 0.19 19.06 18.71
C GLY A 101 -0.52 17.80 18.18
N ARG A 102 -1.83 17.88 17.94
CA ARG A 102 -2.56 16.77 17.31
C ARG A 102 -2.05 16.55 15.89
N ASN A 103 -1.78 15.30 15.53
CA ASN A 103 -1.44 14.87 14.16
C ASN A 103 -0.18 15.54 13.59
N THR A 104 0.81 15.81 14.44
CA THR A 104 2.08 16.45 14.06
C THR A 104 3.13 15.46 13.55
N MET A 105 3.05 14.19 13.96
CA MET A 105 3.95 13.14 13.47
C MET A 105 3.47 12.59 12.14
N ILE A 106 4.39 12.16 11.27
CA ILE A 106 4.08 11.61 9.93
C ILE A 106 4.57 10.17 9.86
N GLY A 107 3.67 9.22 9.57
CA GLY A 107 4.01 7.80 9.44
C GLY A 107 4.69 7.43 8.12
N PRO A 108 4.92 6.13 7.88
CA PRO A 108 5.51 5.65 6.63
C PRO A 108 4.70 6.02 5.39
N SER A 109 5.38 6.30 4.28
CA SER A 109 4.72 6.47 2.97
C SER A 109 4.09 5.16 2.50
N PHE A 110 3.08 5.26 1.64
CA PHE A 110 2.46 4.09 1.02
C PHE A 110 2.68 4.12 -0.49
N LYS A 111 3.17 3.00 -1.04
CA LYS A 111 3.47 2.80 -2.46
C LYS A 111 2.97 1.43 -2.88
N ASN A 112 1.99 1.41 -3.78
CA ASN A 112 1.41 0.17 -4.27
C ASN A 112 1.17 0.24 -5.77
N VAL A 113 1.41 -0.87 -6.45
CA VAL A 113 1.03 -1.06 -7.86
C VAL A 113 0.34 -2.40 -7.97
N ASP A 114 -0.90 -2.36 -8.45
CA ASP A 114 -1.68 -3.56 -8.80
C ASP A 114 -1.70 -3.71 -10.31
N LEU A 115 -1.72 -4.96 -10.78
CA LEU A 115 -1.67 -5.32 -12.19
C LEU A 115 -2.65 -6.46 -12.49
N SER A 116 -3.41 -6.33 -13.56
CA SER A 116 -4.26 -7.37 -14.12
C SER A 116 -3.86 -7.60 -15.57
N ILE A 117 -3.60 -8.85 -15.92
CA ILE A 117 -3.32 -9.29 -17.29
C ILE A 117 -4.42 -10.27 -17.67
N ILE A 118 -5.10 -9.98 -18.77
CA ILE A 118 -6.18 -10.79 -19.30
C ILE A 118 -5.79 -11.25 -20.70
N LYS A 119 -5.94 -12.54 -20.96
CA LYS A 119 -5.80 -13.15 -22.27
C LYS A 119 -7.12 -13.73 -22.71
N SER A 120 -7.64 -13.22 -23.81
CA SER A 120 -8.81 -13.77 -24.48
C SER A 120 -8.41 -14.64 -25.67
N VAL A 121 -9.01 -15.83 -25.78
CA VAL A 121 -8.88 -16.75 -26.92
C VAL A 121 -10.28 -17.05 -27.44
N SER A 122 -10.57 -16.66 -28.68
CA SER A 122 -11.82 -17.03 -29.35
C SER A 122 -11.77 -18.49 -29.81
N LEU A 123 -12.82 -19.26 -29.51
CA LEU A 123 -12.96 -20.69 -29.84
C LEU A 123 -14.13 -20.92 -30.83
N GLY A 124 -14.22 -20.05 -31.84
CA GLY A 124 -15.33 -20.00 -32.80
C GLY A 124 -16.15 -18.72 -32.64
N ALA A 125 -17.37 -18.73 -33.19
CA ALA A 125 -18.22 -17.53 -33.24
C ALA A 125 -18.89 -17.18 -31.91
N THR A 126 -19.18 -18.17 -31.06
CA THR A 126 -19.95 -17.97 -29.83
C THR A 126 -19.19 -18.30 -28.55
N ARG A 127 -18.00 -18.91 -28.65
CA ARG A 127 -17.24 -19.43 -27.50
C ARG A 127 -15.95 -18.67 -27.29
N GLN A 128 -15.60 -18.41 -26.04
CA GLN A 128 -14.38 -17.70 -25.66
C GLN A 128 -13.78 -18.28 -24.37
N LEU A 129 -12.46 -18.35 -24.33
CA LEU A 129 -11.70 -18.65 -23.12
C LEU A 129 -11.00 -17.37 -22.66
N GLU A 130 -11.15 -17.01 -21.39
CA GLU A 130 -10.45 -15.91 -20.75
C GLU A 130 -9.55 -16.46 -19.65
N PHE A 131 -8.25 -16.22 -19.78
CA PHE A 131 -7.28 -16.41 -18.72
C PHE A 131 -6.98 -15.06 -18.08
N ARG A 132 -6.97 -15.01 -16.76
CA ARG A 132 -6.70 -13.80 -15.99
C ARG A 132 -5.60 -14.08 -14.97
N ALA A 133 -4.64 -13.16 -14.88
CA ALA A 133 -3.65 -13.10 -13.81
C ALA A 133 -3.72 -11.73 -13.15
N GLU A 134 -4.02 -11.70 -11.86
CA GLU A 134 -4.08 -10.49 -11.04
C GLU A 134 -2.95 -10.52 -10.00
N PHE A 135 -2.22 -9.43 -9.91
CA PHE A 135 -1.12 -9.22 -8.99
C PHE A 135 -1.47 -8.03 -8.12
N PHE A 136 -1.77 -8.28 -6.85
CA PHE A 136 -1.91 -7.25 -5.84
C PHE A 136 -0.55 -7.01 -5.20
N ASN A 137 -0.12 -5.76 -5.10
CA ASN A 137 1.24 -5.40 -4.70
C ASN A 137 2.30 -6.08 -5.60
N LEU A 138 2.26 -5.76 -6.90
CA LEU A 138 3.10 -6.33 -7.95
C LEU A 138 4.60 -6.41 -7.56
N PHE A 139 5.12 -5.33 -6.99
CA PHE A 139 6.52 -5.20 -6.59
C PHE A 139 6.85 -5.79 -5.21
N ASN A 140 5.86 -6.35 -4.51
CA ASN A 140 5.99 -6.86 -3.15
C ASN A 140 6.61 -5.83 -2.19
N HIS A 141 6.21 -4.56 -2.32
CA HIS A 141 6.68 -3.50 -1.45
C HIS A 141 5.94 -3.55 -0.11
N THR A 142 6.68 -3.63 0.99
CA THR A 142 6.10 -3.63 2.33
C THR A 142 5.57 -2.25 2.66
N ASN A 143 4.25 -2.15 2.84
CA ASN A 143 3.57 -0.91 3.19
C ASN A 143 3.21 -0.93 4.67
N PHE A 144 4.09 -0.39 5.51
CA PHE A 144 3.90 -0.36 6.97
C PHE A 144 2.74 0.55 7.40
N GLY A 145 2.14 0.19 8.53
CA GLY A 145 1.19 1.02 9.26
C GLY A 145 1.89 2.18 9.99
N ILE A 146 1.14 2.93 10.79
CA ILE A 146 1.75 3.88 11.72
C ILE A 146 2.54 3.11 12.80
N PRO A 147 3.65 3.66 13.30
CA PRO A 147 4.40 3.04 14.39
C PRO A 147 3.57 3.01 15.68
N SER A 148 3.95 2.15 16.62
CA SER A 148 3.42 2.22 17.99
C SER A 148 3.69 3.60 18.55
N ASN A 149 2.63 4.26 19.00
CA ASN A 149 2.61 5.68 19.29
C ASN A 149 2.15 5.95 20.74
N VAL A 150 2.35 5.00 21.64
CA VAL A 150 2.07 5.16 23.07
C VAL A 150 3.39 5.14 23.82
N VAL A 151 3.68 6.23 24.53
CA VAL A 151 4.86 6.36 25.40
C VAL A 151 4.86 5.22 26.42
N ASP A 152 6.04 4.68 26.74
CA ASP A 152 6.28 3.52 27.62
C ASP A 152 5.64 2.19 27.18
N SER A 153 5.00 2.12 26.02
CA SER A 153 4.65 0.83 25.43
C SER A 153 5.91 0.07 25.03
N ALA A 154 5.89 -1.27 25.19
CA ALA A 154 7.06 -2.12 24.92
C ALA A 154 7.59 -2.02 23.48
N THR A 155 6.75 -1.57 22.54
CA THR A 155 7.08 -1.42 21.12
C THR A 155 7.08 0.04 20.68
N PHE A 156 7.16 1.01 21.60
CA PHE A 156 7.06 2.44 21.30
C PHE A 156 8.09 2.84 20.23
N GLY A 157 7.62 3.46 19.13
CA GLY A 157 8.46 3.81 17.99
C GLY A 157 8.61 2.70 16.93
N GLU A 158 8.15 1.48 17.19
CA GLU A 158 8.29 0.36 16.26
C GLU A 158 7.15 0.26 15.24
N LEU A 159 7.47 -0.17 14.02
CA LEU A 159 6.52 -0.52 12.96
C LEU A 159 6.07 -1.98 13.14
N THR A 160 4.92 -2.19 13.77
CA THR A 160 4.42 -3.52 14.14
C THR A 160 3.40 -4.11 13.18
N SER A 161 3.00 -3.37 12.14
CA SER A 161 2.00 -3.81 11.16
C SER A 161 2.34 -3.39 9.75
N ALA A 162 1.85 -4.15 8.77
CA ALA A 162 1.97 -3.84 7.36
C ALA A 162 0.71 -4.29 6.59
N SER A 163 0.49 -3.69 5.43
CA SER A 163 -0.51 -4.16 4.46
C SER A 163 -0.12 -5.52 3.89
N SER A 164 -1.06 -6.19 3.22
CA SER A 164 -0.81 -7.49 2.59
C SER A 164 0.45 -7.49 1.72
N ALA A 165 1.21 -8.58 1.84
CA ALA A 165 2.26 -8.91 0.89
C ALA A 165 1.66 -9.18 -0.50
N ARG A 166 2.52 -9.42 -1.49
CA ARG A 166 2.06 -9.74 -2.84
C ARG A 166 1.11 -10.94 -2.85
N ASP A 167 -0.07 -10.73 -3.41
CA ASP A 167 -1.05 -11.79 -3.68
C ASP A 167 -1.23 -11.95 -5.19
N ILE A 168 -1.27 -13.19 -5.66
CA ILE A 168 -1.38 -13.52 -7.08
C ILE A 168 -2.57 -14.43 -7.28
N GLN A 169 -3.53 -13.98 -8.09
CA GLN A 169 -4.74 -14.71 -8.39
C GLN A 169 -4.78 -15.09 -9.86
N LEU A 170 -5.03 -16.36 -10.12
CA LEU A 170 -5.16 -16.89 -11.47
C LEU A 170 -6.60 -17.37 -11.69
N GLY A 171 -7.19 -16.98 -12.81
CA GLY A 171 -8.55 -17.31 -13.17
C GLY A 171 -8.63 -17.85 -14.59
N LEU A 172 -9.50 -18.84 -14.78
CA LEU A 172 -9.89 -19.32 -16.09
C LEU A 172 -11.41 -19.27 -16.21
N LYS A 173 -11.91 -18.60 -17.24
CA LYS A 173 -13.34 -18.47 -17.52
C LYS A 173 -13.63 -18.95 -18.94
N PHE A 174 -14.60 -19.85 -19.05
CA PHE A 174 -15.17 -20.27 -20.32
C PHE A 174 -16.52 -19.57 -20.53
N ILE A 175 -16.72 -19.00 -21.71
CA ILE A 175 -17.91 -18.26 -22.12
C ILE A 175 -18.51 -19.01 -23.32
N PHE A 176 -19.83 -19.27 -23.27
CA PHE A 176 -20.58 -20.09 -24.22
C PHE A 176 -21.82 -19.39 -24.75
#